data_AF-A0A3D8JPA0-F1
#
_entry.id   AF-A0A3D8JPA0-F1
#
_cell.length_a   1.000
_cell.length_b   1.000
_cell.length_c   1.000
_cell.angle_alpha   90.00
_cell.angle_beta   90.00
_cell.angle_gamma   90.00
#
_symmetry.space_group_name_H-M   'P 1'
#
loop_
_entity.id
_entity.type
_entity.pdbx_description
1 polymer ?
#
loop_
_entity_poly.entity_id
_entity_poly.type
_entity_poly.pdbx_seq_one_letter_code
_entity_poly.pdbx_strand_id
1 'polypeptide(L)'
;MISKIERGEASPTATVLGRLSGAFGLQLSTLLALAEQAGLRVSRAGTQPVWQDPETGYTRRVISPLNGSVLELVEVSLPAGTRVSYPPSAFTFHHQQIWVTPGTLVFEEGDTAHVLDAGDCLQLGPPVECTFVNQTRDACVYVLALVKR
;
A
#
# COMPACT_ATOMS: atom_id res chain seq x y z
N MET A 1 1.49 9.76 29.35
CA MET A 1 2.86 10.07 28.86
C MET A 1 2.98 9.81 27.36
N ILE A 2 2.73 8.58 26.86
CA ILE A 2 2.74 8.26 25.42
C ILE A 2 1.83 9.18 24.59
N SER A 3 0.57 9.38 25.01
CA SER A 3 -0.38 10.26 24.32
C SER A 3 0.05 11.75 24.23
N LYS A 4 0.93 12.24 25.12
CA LYS A 4 1.50 13.59 25.01
C LYS A 4 2.64 13.65 23.99
N ILE A 5 3.43 12.57 23.90
CA ILE A 5 4.47 12.40 22.88
C ILE A 5 3.84 12.33 21.48
N GLU A 6 2.75 11.56 21.32
CA GLU A 6 2.00 11.46 20.06
C GLU A 6 1.39 12.80 19.60
N ARG A 7 1.06 13.70 20.54
CA ARG A 7 0.54 15.05 20.26
C ARG A 7 1.63 16.14 20.16
N GLY A 8 2.91 15.78 20.24
CA GLY A 8 4.03 16.74 20.21
C GLY A 8 4.15 17.64 21.45
N GLU A 9 3.43 17.32 22.52
CA GLU A 9 3.40 18.10 23.77
C GLU A 9 4.59 17.79 24.70
N ALA A 10 5.38 16.75 24.39
CA ALA A 10 6.59 16.39 25.12
C ALA A 10 7.57 15.59 24.24
N SER A 11 8.86 15.93 24.28
CA SER A 11 9.90 15.14 23.61
C SER A 11 10.14 13.83 24.37
N PRO A 12 10.14 12.68 23.69
CA PRO A 12 10.37 11.39 24.34
C PRO A 12 11.83 11.25 24.80
N THR A 13 12.04 10.64 25.97
CA THR A 13 13.40 10.33 26.46
C THR A 13 13.96 9.10 25.72
N ALA A 14 15.29 8.98 25.68
CA ALA A 14 15.96 7.82 25.07
C ALA A 14 15.48 6.47 25.63
N THR A 15 15.14 6.42 26.92
CA THR A 15 14.57 5.24 27.57
C THR A 15 13.18 4.87 27.03
N VAL A 16 12.32 5.87 26.76
CA VAL A 16 11.00 5.64 26.16
C VAL A 16 11.13 5.15 24.72
N LEU A 17 11.99 5.80 23.94
CA LEU A 17 12.23 5.40 22.56
C LEU A 17 12.85 4.00 22.44
N GLY A 18 13.79 3.64 23.33
CA GLY A 18 14.37 2.30 23.38
C GLY A 18 13.34 1.20 23.72
N ARG A 19 12.38 1.50 24.62
CA ARG A 19 11.28 0.57 24.93
C ARG A 19 10.31 0.41 23.76
N LEU A 20 9.99 1.49 23.05
CA LEU A 20 9.15 1.44 21.85
C LEU A 20 9.86 0.67 20.72
N SER A 21 11.16 0.88 20.54
CA SER A 21 11.99 0.16 19.55
C SER A 21 11.95 -1.34 19.80
N GLY A 22 12.15 -1.76 21.05
CA GLY A 22 12.05 -3.16 21.44
C GLY A 22 10.63 -3.74 21.33
N ALA A 23 9.59 -2.96 21.67
CA ALA A 23 8.21 -3.43 21.63
C ALA A 23 7.67 -3.60 20.19
N PHE A 24 8.07 -2.73 19.27
CA PHE A 24 7.60 -2.74 17.87
C PHE A 24 8.57 -3.44 16.91
N GLY A 25 9.72 -3.92 17.38
CA GLY A 25 10.75 -4.53 16.52
C GLY A 25 11.35 -3.56 15.49
N LEU A 26 11.29 -2.25 15.76
CA LEU A 26 11.75 -1.20 14.85
C LEU A 26 13.08 -0.65 15.32
N GLN A 27 13.94 -0.24 14.38
CA GLN A 27 15.13 0.55 14.72
C GLN A 27 14.73 1.92 15.28
N LEU A 28 15.54 2.46 16.18
CA LEU A 28 15.32 3.79 16.77
C LEU A 28 15.22 4.90 15.70
N SER A 29 16.04 4.81 14.65
CA SER A 29 16.00 5.71 13.49
C SER A 29 14.64 5.67 12.78
N THR A 30 14.04 4.49 12.62
CA THR A 30 12.71 4.31 12.03
C THR A 30 11.64 4.96 12.89
N LEU A 31 11.71 4.79 14.22
CA LEU A 31 10.76 5.45 15.13
C LEU A 31 10.83 6.97 15.09
N LEU A 32 12.04 7.53 14.99
CA LEU A 32 12.24 8.97 14.87
C LEU A 32 11.69 9.50 13.53
N ALA A 33 11.98 8.82 12.42
CA ALA A 33 11.45 9.19 11.10
C ALA A 33 9.90 9.17 11.08
N LEU A 34 9.28 8.18 11.72
CA LEU A 34 7.83 8.11 11.87
C LEU A 34 7.27 9.26 12.73
N ALA A 35 7.96 9.62 13.82
CA ALA A 35 7.56 10.72 14.68
C ALA A 35 7.66 12.08 13.98
N GLU A 36 8.70 12.31 13.17
CA GLU A 36 8.87 13.53 12.37
C GLU A 36 7.79 13.66 11.29
N GLN A 37 7.33 12.53 10.73
CA GLN A 37 6.28 12.50 9.71
C GLN A 37 4.85 12.51 10.28
N ALA A 38 4.67 12.33 11.59
CA ALA A 38 3.37 12.25 12.25
C ALA A 38 2.46 13.48 12.02
N GLY A 39 3.05 14.66 11.73
CA GLY A 39 2.31 15.89 11.41
C GLY A 39 1.77 15.97 9.98
N LEU A 40 2.28 15.15 9.04
CA LEU A 40 1.93 15.20 7.62
C LEU A 40 0.70 14.35 7.34
N ARG A 41 -0.47 14.83 7.75
CA ARG A 41 -1.76 14.13 7.54
C ARG A 41 -2.29 14.21 6.10
N VAL A 42 -1.66 15.02 5.25
CA VAL A 42 -2.10 15.22 3.86
C VAL A 42 -0.97 14.82 2.93
N SER A 43 -1.21 13.81 2.09
CA SER A 43 -0.37 13.46 0.97
C SER A 43 -0.83 14.21 -0.27
N ARG A 44 -0.01 15.11 -0.80
CA ARG A 44 -0.36 15.95 -1.96
C ARG A 44 0.00 15.23 -3.26
N ALA A 45 -0.91 15.21 -4.22
CA ALA A 45 -0.74 14.47 -5.48
C ALA A 45 0.60 14.73 -6.19
N GLY A 46 1.04 15.98 -6.27
CA GLY A 46 2.31 16.35 -6.93
C GLY A 46 3.59 15.91 -6.21
N THR A 47 3.49 15.43 -4.97
CA THR A 47 4.63 14.95 -4.17
C THR A 47 4.52 13.48 -3.80
N GLN A 48 3.48 12.79 -4.28
CA GLN A 48 3.31 11.36 -4.02
C GLN A 48 4.41 10.56 -4.72
N PRO A 49 5.10 9.66 -4.01
CA PRO A 49 6.09 8.78 -4.63
C PRO A 49 5.43 7.91 -5.70
N VAL A 50 6.04 7.89 -6.88
CA VAL A 50 5.63 7.02 -7.99
C VAL A 50 6.81 6.12 -8.33
N TRP A 51 6.54 4.83 -8.35
CA TRP A 51 7.43 3.84 -8.94
C TRP A 51 6.82 3.35 -10.26
N GLN A 52 7.67 3.13 -11.26
CA GLN A 52 7.27 2.60 -12.55
C GLN A 52 8.10 1.36 -12.87
N ASP A 53 7.43 0.30 -13.29
CA ASP A 53 8.06 -0.88 -13.85
C ASP A 53 8.62 -0.54 -15.25
N PRO A 54 9.94 -0.64 -15.46
CA PRO A 54 10.56 -0.33 -16.75
C PRO A 54 10.15 -1.29 -17.87
N GLU A 55 9.71 -2.52 -17.55
CA GLU A 55 9.36 -3.52 -18.55
C GLU A 55 7.92 -3.36 -19.05
N THR A 56 6.99 -3.16 -18.13
CA THR A 56 5.55 -3.19 -18.44
C THR A 56 4.91 -1.80 -18.50
N GLY A 57 5.58 -0.76 -17.99
CA GLY A 57 5.02 0.58 -17.86
C GLY A 57 3.98 0.73 -16.75
N TYR A 58 3.68 -0.35 -16.03
CA TYR A 58 2.89 -0.40 -14.80
C TYR A 58 3.43 0.61 -13.77
N THR A 59 2.55 1.41 -13.18
CA THR A 59 2.95 2.39 -12.14
C THR A 59 2.26 2.12 -10.82
N ARG A 60 2.98 2.40 -9.73
CA ARG A 60 2.46 2.40 -8.36
C ARG A 60 2.71 3.75 -7.73
N ARG A 61 1.64 4.45 -7.36
CA ARG A 61 1.69 5.73 -6.67
C ARG A 61 1.19 5.55 -5.24
N VAL A 62 2.02 5.84 -4.25
CA VAL A 62 1.60 5.78 -2.84
C VAL A 62 0.77 7.03 -2.52
N ILE A 63 -0.54 6.86 -2.35
CA ILE A 63 -1.47 7.99 -2.19
C ILE A 63 -1.75 8.31 -0.71
N SER A 64 -1.62 7.33 0.19
CA SER A 64 -1.71 7.57 1.63
C SER A 64 -0.48 8.32 2.16
N PRO A 65 -0.61 9.09 3.25
CA PRO A 65 0.53 9.66 3.94
C PRO A 65 1.50 8.58 4.45
N LEU A 66 2.81 8.86 4.42
CA LEU A 66 3.85 7.95 4.88
C LEU A 66 4.15 8.06 6.39
N ASN A 67 3.18 8.49 7.19
CA ASN A 67 3.36 8.77 8.61
C ASN A 67 3.22 7.53 9.52
N GLY A 68 3.40 6.32 8.96
CA GLY A 68 3.26 5.07 9.69
C GLY A 68 1.82 4.66 9.99
N SER A 69 0.85 5.05 9.14
CA SER A 69 -0.53 4.59 9.25
C SER A 69 -0.64 3.07 9.10
N VAL A 70 -1.61 2.49 9.80
CA VAL A 70 -1.94 1.04 9.71
C VAL A 70 -2.44 0.66 8.31
N LEU A 71 -3.09 1.61 7.62
CA LEU A 71 -3.60 1.48 6.27
C LEU A 71 -2.69 2.24 5.31
N GLU A 72 -2.23 1.55 4.26
CA GLU A 72 -1.55 2.13 3.11
C GLU A 72 -2.47 2.06 1.89
N LEU A 73 -2.56 3.15 1.14
CA LEU A 73 -3.29 3.21 -0.12
C LEU A 73 -2.30 3.44 -1.26
N VAL A 74 -2.38 2.58 -2.28
CA VAL A 74 -1.54 2.65 -3.47
C VAL A 74 -2.44 2.68 -4.69
N GLU A 75 -2.39 3.75 -5.48
CA GLU A 75 -3.00 3.76 -6.79
C GLU A 75 -2.07 3.07 -7.78
N VAL A 76 -2.65 2.25 -8.64
CA VAL A 76 -1.95 1.49 -9.66
C VAL A 76 -2.56 1.81 -11.01
N SER A 77 -1.71 2.16 -11.98
CA SER A 77 -2.10 2.25 -13.38
C SER A 77 -1.51 1.07 -14.14
N LEU A 78 -2.38 0.24 -14.70
CA LEU A 78 -2.04 -0.94 -15.49
C LEU A 78 -2.30 -0.64 -16.97
N PRO A 79 -1.26 -0.55 -17.82
CA PRO A 79 -1.44 -0.25 -19.24
C PRO A 79 -2.28 -1.30 -19.97
N ALA A 80 -2.74 -0.94 -21.17
CA ALA A 80 -3.54 -1.81 -22.02
C ALA A 80 -2.78 -3.10 -22.38
N GLY A 81 -3.45 -4.24 -22.28
CA GLY A 81 -2.86 -5.55 -22.58
C GLY A 81 -1.81 -6.05 -21.58
N THR A 82 -1.55 -5.32 -20.50
CA THR A 82 -0.50 -5.66 -19.54
C THR A 82 -0.94 -6.77 -18.58
N ARG A 83 0.01 -7.65 -18.25
CA ARG A 83 -0.13 -8.72 -17.27
C ARG A 83 1.03 -8.66 -16.27
N VAL A 84 0.72 -8.67 -14.97
CA VAL A 84 1.73 -8.62 -13.89
C VAL A 84 1.44 -9.71 -12.85
N SER A 85 2.31 -10.71 -12.78
CA SER A 85 2.22 -11.81 -11.81
C SER A 85 3.00 -11.50 -10.54
N TYR A 86 2.44 -11.90 -9.39
CA TYR A 86 3.09 -11.81 -8.09
C TYR A 86 3.11 -13.18 -7.39
N PRO A 87 4.22 -13.55 -6.73
CA PRO A 87 4.27 -14.78 -5.96
C PRO A 87 3.43 -14.66 -4.67
N PRO A 88 2.97 -15.78 -4.09
CA PRO A 88 2.22 -15.78 -2.82
C PRO A 88 2.93 -15.05 -1.67
N SER A 89 4.27 -15.07 -1.68
CA SER A 89 5.12 -14.39 -0.68
C SER A 89 4.91 -12.88 -0.63
N ALA A 90 4.47 -12.26 -1.74
CA ALA A 90 4.19 -10.83 -1.80
C ALA A 90 3.01 -10.41 -0.89
N PHE A 91 2.09 -11.35 -0.59
CA PHE A 91 0.84 -11.08 0.12
C PHE A 91 0.79 -11.70 1.52
N THR A 92 1.81 -12.48 1.90
CA THR A 92 1.80 -13.31 3.12
C THR A 92 1.54 -12.51 4.40
N PHE A 93 2.07 -11.29 4.50
CA PHE A 93 2.01 -10.44 5.69
C PHE A 93 1.03 -9.28 5.59
N HIS A 94 0.15 -9.27 4.57
CA HIS A 94 -0.74 -8.14 4.32
C HIS A 94 -2.18 -8.61 4.08
N HIS A 95 -3.15 -7.90 4.65
CA HIS A 95 -4.50 -7.88 4.12
C HIS A 95 -4.55 -6.88 2.98
N GLN A 96 -5.19 -7.27 1.87
CA GLN A 96 -5.30 -6.41 0.70
C GLN A 96 -6.73 -6.40 0.16
N GLN A 97 -7.14 -5.22 -0.28
CA GLN A 97 -8.34 -5.02 -1.08
C GLN A 97 -7.98 -4.24 -2.35
N ILE A 98 -8.64 -4.58 -3.45
CA ILE A 98 -8.55 -3.89 -4.73
C ILE A 98 -9.86 -3.14 -4.93
N TRP A 99 -9.79 -1.85 -5.25
CA TRP A 99 -10.93 -1.06 -5.69
C TRP A 99 -10.65 -0.50 -7.08
N VAL A 100 -11.44 -0.90 -8.08
CA VAL A 100 -11.27 -0.43 -9.46
C VAL A 100 -11.93 0.93 -9.62
N THR A 101 -11.21 1.86 -10.25
CA THR A 101 -11.64 3.26 -10.45
C THR A 101 -12.09 3.46 -11.89
N PRO A 102 -11.29 3.92 -12.88
CA PRO A 102 -11.62 3.69 -14.27
C PRO A 102 -11.03 2.39 -14.82
N GLY A 103 -11.76 1.77 -15.76
CA GLY A 103 -11.34 0.58 -16.50
C GLY A 103 -11.89 -0.72 -15.93
N THR A 104 -11.37 -1.83 -16.45
CA THR A 104 -11.72 -3.19 -16.04
C THR A 104 -10.44 -3.96 -15.73
N LEU A 105 -10.38 -4.56 -14.55
CA LEU A 105 -9.29 -5.40 -14.09
C LEU A 105 -9.74 -6.85 -14.08
N VAL A 106 -8.92 -7.75 -14.62
CA VAL A 106 -9.04 -9.18 -14.36
C VAL A 106 -7.99 -9.56 -13.33
N PHE A 107 -8.44 -10.01 -12.16
CA PHE A 107 -7.58 -10.50 -11.09
C PHE A 107 -7.68 -12.03 -11.02
N GLU A 108 -6.59 -12.71 -11.32
CA GLU A 108 -6.49 -14.16 -11.27
C GLU A 108 -5.81 -14.59 -9.96
N GLU A 109 -6.41 -15.49 -9.21
CA GLU A 109 -5.84 -16.10 -8.00
C GLU A 109 -6.05 -17.63 -8.03
N GLY A 110 -4.95 -18.38 -8.09
CA GLY A 110 -5.03 -19.83 -8.32
C GLY A 110 -5.83 -20.15 -9.59
N ASP A 111 -6.91 -20.94 -9.44
CA ASP A 111 -7.80 -21.34 -10.54
C ASP A 111 -9.00 -20.39 -10.75
N THR A 112 -9.09 -19.31 -9.97
CA THR A 112 -10.21 -18.37 -10.01
C THR A 112 -9.81 -17.09 -10.72
N ALA A 113 -10.68 -16.57 -11.58
CA ALA A 113 -10.53 -15.27 -12.22
C ALA A 113 -11.72 -14.37 -11.85
N HIS A 114 -11.43 -13.20 -11.30
CA HIS A 114 -12.40 -12.17 -10.97
C HIS A 114 -12.30 -11.05 -12.00
N VAL A 115 -13.41 -10.76 -12.69
CA VAL A 115 -13.51 -9.57 -13.54
C VAL A 115 -14.13 -8.45 -12.70
N LEU A 116 -13.43 -7.34 -12.56
CA LEU A 116 -13.81 -6.20 -11.74
C LEU A 116 -13.93 -4.98 -12.64
N ASP A 117 -15.14 -4.42 -12.70
CA ASP A 117 -15.40 -3.18 -13.45
C ASP A 117 -15.22 -1.95 -12.55
N ALA A 118 -15.25 -0.78 -13.17
CA ALA A 118 -15.21 0.51 -12.49
C ALA A 118 -16.21 0.58 -11.33
N GLY A 119 -15.71 0.78 -10.11
CA GLY A 119 -16.50 0.83 -8.88
C GLY A 119 -16.47 -0.45 -8.05
N ASP A 120 -16.08 -1.60 -8.63
CA ASP A 120 -16.04 -2.88 -7.92
C ASP A 120 -14.87 -2.95 -6.94
N CYS A 121 -15.08 -3.70 -5.85
CA CYS A 121 -14.09 -3.93 -4.82
C CYS A 121 -13.96 -5.42 -4.51
N LEU A 122 -12.72 -5.91 -4.47
CA LEU A 122 -12.38 -7.30 -4.15
C LEU A 122 -11.45 -7.34 -2.94
N GLN A 123 -11.74 -8.21 -1.98
CA GLN A 123 -10.81 -8.57 -0.93
C GLN A 123 -10.04 -9.83 -1.32
N LEU A 124 -8.71 -9.77 -1.27
CA LEU A 124 -7.88 -10.93 -1.60
C LEU A 124 -8.05 -12.04 -0.57
N GLY A 125 -8.04 -13.29 -1.07
CA GLY A 125 -8.10 -14.50 -0.27
C GLY A 125 -6.78 -14.84 0.45
N PRO A 126 -6.61 -16.12 0.86
CA PRO A 126 -5.34 -16.61 1.36
C PRO A 126 -4.19 -16.39 0.35
N PRO A 127 -2.94 -16.25 0.80
CA PRO A 127 -1.81 -16.04 -0.10
C PRO A 127 -1.64 -17.20 -1.10
N VAL A 128 -1.94 -16.94 -2.36
CA VAL A 128 -1.73 -17.82 -3.51
C VAL A 128 -1.05 -17.03 -4.62
N GLU A 129 -0.59 -17.72 -5.66
CA GLU A 129 -0.07 -17.04 -6.84
C GLU A 129 -1.20 -16.25 -7.49
N CYS A 130 -0.95 -14.98 -7.78
CA CYS A 130 -1.96 -14.12 -8.38
C CYS A 130 -1.40 -13.29 -9.52
N THR A 131 -2.28 -12.90 -10.43
CA THR A 131 -1.92 -12.09 -11.58
C THR A 131 -2.95 -11.00 -11.83
N PHE A 132 -2.47 -9.77 -12.04
CA PHE A 132 -3.27 -8.63 -12.45
C PHE A 132 -3.21 -8.49 -13.97
N VAL A 133 -4.36 -8.47 -14.63
CA VAL A 133 -4.44 -8.41 -16.09
C VAL A 133 -5.37 -7.28 -16.51
N ASN A 134 -4.89 -6.45 -17.42
CA ASN A 134 -5.74 -5.55 -18.18
C ASN A 134 -5.87 -6.09 -19.60
N GLN A 135 -7.00 -6.71 -19.91
CA GLN A 135 -7.28 -7.29 -21.23
C GLN A 135 -7.86 -6.25 -22.22
N THR A 136 -8.06 -5.01 -21.77
CA THR A 136 -8.68 -3.95 -22.57
C THR A 136 -7.65 -3.15 -23.37
N ARG A 137 -8.14 -2.19 -24.16
CA ARG A 137 -7.31 -1.28 -24.98
C ARG A 137 -6.99 0.05 -24.29
N ASP A 138 -7.61 0.30 -23.15
CA ASP A 138 -7.41 1.51 -22.35
C ASP A 138 -6.66 1.16 -21.06
N ALA A 139 -6.06 2.15 -20.40
CA ALA A 139 -5.43 1.92 -19.10
C ALA A 139 -6.50 1.61 -18.04
N CYS A 140 -6.22 0.62 -17.19
CA CYS A 140 -7.02 0.33 -16.01
C CYS A 140 -6.35 0.96 -14.79
N VAL A 141 -7.12 1.65 -13.95
CA VAL A 141 -6.62 2.24 -12.71
C VAL A 141 -7.39 1.67 -11.53
N TYR A 142 -6.67 1.19 -10.53
CA TYR A 142 -7.24 0.65 -9.30
C TYR A 142 -6.44 1.08 -8.08
N VAL A 143 -7.07 1.06 -6.91
CA VAL A 143 -6.44 1.35 -5.62
C VAL A 143 -6.28 0.05 -4.86
N LEU A 144 -5.07 -0.19 -4.38
CA LEU A 144 -4.78 -1.20 -3.38
C LEU A 144 -4.87 -0.57 -1.99
N ALA A 145 -5.68 -1.16 -1.12
CA ALA A 145 -5.70 -0.88 0.31
C ALA A 145 -4.95 -2.00 1.03
N LEU A 146 -3.85 -1.67 1.70
CA LEU A 146 -2.96 -2.62 2.37
C LEU A 146 -2.96 -2.38 3.87
N VAL A 147 -3.07 -3.46 4.64
CA VAL A 147 -2.92 -3.45 6.10
C VAL A 147 -1.95 -4.56 6.49
N LYS A 148 -0.95 -4.26 7.34
CA LYS A 148 -0.03 -5.28 7.87
C LYS A 148 -0.76 -6.23 8.82
N ARG A 149 -0.44 -7.52 8.73
CA ARG A 149 -0.85 -8.54 9.70
C ARG A 149 0.03 -8.52 10.94
#